data_AF-A0A6A5XA00-F1
#
_entry.id   AF-A0A6A5XA00-F1
#
_cell.length_a   1.000
_cell.length_b   1.000
_cell.length_c   1.000
_cell.angle_alpha   90.00
_cell.angle_beta   90.00
_cell.angle_gamma   90.00
#
_symmetry.space_group_name_H-M   'P 1'
#
loop_
_entity.id
_entity.type
_entity.pdbx_description
1 polymer ?
#
loop_
_entity_poly.entity_id
_entity_poly.type
_entity_poly.pdbx_seq_one_letter_code
_entity_poly.pdbx_strand_id
1 'polypeptide(L)'
;MPRRRFNGLAGKFNRLLHEEETNQLQLTGLGVVAIEAFDRQYFSKENPEPFRCPTGQCEVYLEKAGQWTQHACERHGADLYMKQPEILPSTLPHVFEERKNSLIKGRGARLREFRKIHNDWNEEGGKKRQELERGWIHQLDNDETWNTGVKGEDSKLWENFIWMMGFPTSCIE
;
A
#
# COMPACT_ATOMS: atom_id res chain seq x y z
N MET A 1 -7.14 -1.45 22.24
CA MET A 1 -7.32 0.01 22.12
C MET A 1 -8.50 0.29 21.21
N PRO A 2 -9.31 1.34 21.44
CA PRO A 2 -10.37 1.75 20.52
C PRO A 2 -9.79 2.09 19.14
N ARG A 3 -10.51 1.77 18.06
CA ARG A 3 -10.11 2.19 16.71
C ARG A 3 -10.09 3.71 16.63
N ARG A 4 -9.01 4.27 16.07
CA ARG A 4 -8.86 5.71 15.86
C ARG A 4 -9.99 6.20 14.95
N ARG A 5 -10.69 7.25 15.35
CA ARG A 5 -11.74 7.88 14.54
C ARG A 5 -11.11 8.96 13.68
N PHE A 6 -11.23 8.82 12.37
CA PHE A 6 -10.69 9.76 11.39
C PHE A 6 -11.72 10.85 11.08
N ASN A 7 -11.79 11.87 11.92
CA ASN A 7 -12.69 13.02 11.78
C ASN A 7 -11.94 14.28 11.33
N GLY A 8 -12.65 15.25 10.75
CA GLY A 8 -12.08 16.52 10.29
C GLY A 8 -11.08 16.39 9.14
N LEU A 9 -10.38 17.48 8.83
CA LEU A 9 -9.39 17.55 7.75
C LEU A 9 -8.19 16.65 8.02
N ALA A 10 -7.59 16.78 9.20
CA ALA A 10 -6.44 15.97 9.61
C ALA A 10 -6.82 14.48 9.60
N GLY A 11 -8.00 14.14 10.09
CA GLY A 11 -8.46 12.75 10.06
C GLY A 11 -8.77 12.24 8.67
N LYS A 12 -9.39 13.04 7.80
CA LYS A 12 -9.62 12.63 6.41
C LYS A 12 -8.29 12.32 5.69
N PHE A 13 -7.30 13.20 5.84
CA PHE A 13 -5.99 12.97 5.23
C PHE A 13 -5.29 11.73 5.79
N ASN A 14 -5.23 11.60 7.12
CA ASN A 14 -4.61 10.44 7.75
C ASN A 14 -5.35 9.13 7.43
N ARG A 15 -6.67 9.18 7.19
CA ARG A 15 -7.42 8.02 6.70
C ARG A 15 -6.91 7.58 5.34
N LEU A 16 -6.70 8.52 4.40
CA LEU A 16 -6.19 8.20 3.06
C LEU A 16 -4.81 7.54 3.15
N LEU A 17 -3.92 8.05 4.00
CA LEU A 17 -2.60 7.44 4.23
C LEU A 17 -2.71 6.04 4.81
N HIS A 18 -3.51 5.89 5.87
CA HIS A 18 -3.69 4.62 6.54
C HIS A 18 -4.30 3.56 5.62
N GLU A 19 -5.29 3.94 4.82
CA GLU A 19 -5.90 3.05 3.84
C GLU A 19 -4.95 2.70 2.70
N GLU A 20 -4.09 3.63 2.26
CA GLU A 20 -3.08 3.33 1.24
C GLU A 20 -2.00 2.39 1.78
N GLU A 21 -1.48 2.65 2.97
CA GLU A 21 -0.53 1.76 3.66
C GLU A 21 -1.14 0.36 3.85
N THR A 22 -2.38 0.29 4.35
CA THR A 22 -3.10 -0.98 4.50
C THR A 22 -3.25 -1.70 3.16
N ASN A 23 -3.55 -0.96 2.09
CA ASN A 23 -3.68 -1.53 0.76
C ASN A 23 -2.35 -2.07 0.21
N GLN A 24 -1.25 -1.34 0.41
CA GLN A 24 0.10 -1.81 0.05
C GLN A 24 0.45 -3.08 0.81
N LEU A 25 0.24 -3.10 2.13
CA LEU A 25 0.45 -4.28 2.96
C LEU A 25 -0.41 -5.47 2.51
N GLN A 26 -1.65 -5.22 2.10
CA GLN A 26 -2.52 -6.27 1.56
C GLN A 26 -2.06 -6.77 0.19
N LEU A 27 -1.56 -5.91 -0.70
CA LEU A 27 -0.97 -6.32 -1.97
C LEU A 27 0.29 -7.15 -1.76
N THR A 28 1.18 -6.72 -0.88
CA THR A 28 2.38 -7.47 -0.49
C THR A 28 2.00 -8.82 0.11
N GLY A 29 1.08 -8.84 1.08
CA GLY A 29 0.62 -10.08 1.72
C GLY A 29 -0.04 -11.04 0.72
N LEU A 30 -0.80 -10.51 -0.25
CA LEU A 30 -1.40 -11.31 -1.32
C LEU A 30 -0.33 -12.01 -2.17
N GLY A 31 0.75 -11.30 -2.51
CA GLY A 31 1.88 -11.88 -3.23
C GLY A 31 2.59 -12.99 -2.45
N VAL A 32 2.83 -12.79 -1.16
CA VAL A 32 3.43 -13.82 -0.27
C VAL A 32 2.56 -15.08 -0.23
N VAL A 33 1.24 -14.92 -0.06
CA VAL A 33 0.30 -16.05 -0.01
C VAL A 33 0.22 -16.76 -1.37
N ALA A 34 0.31 -16.02 -2.49
CA ALA A 34 0.33 -16.62 -3.83
C ALA A 34 1.57 -17.50 -4.05
N ILE A 35 2.74 -17.02 -3.62
CA ILE A 35 3.99 -17.78 -3.69
C ILE A 35 3.86 -19.09 -2.89
N GLU A 36 3.46 -19.00 -1.63
CA GLU A 36 3.32 -20.18 -0.78
C GLU A 36 2.26 -21.16 -1.30
N ALA A 37 1.14 -20.65 -1.82
CA ALA A 37 0.08 -21.49 -2.38
C ALA A 37 0.56 -22.27 -3.61
N PHE A 38 1.31 -21.63 -4.50
CA PHE A 38 1.89 -22.33 -5.65
C PHE A 38 2.93 -23.36 -5.22
N ASP A 39 3.85 -23.01 -4.30
CA ASP A 39 4.89 -23.95 -3.84
C ASP A 39 4.26 -25.24 -3.27
N ARG A 40 3.32 -25.08 -2.34
CA ARG A 40 2.59 -26.19 -1.73
C ARG A 40 1.83 -27.00 -2.77
N GLN A 41 1.11 -26.34 -3.68
CA GLN A 41 0.33 -27.05 -4.68
C GLN A 41 1.22 -27.81 -5.66
N TYR A 42 2.33 -27.21 -6.10
CA TYR A 42 3.26 -27.84 -7.02
C TYR A 42 3.86 -29.12 -6.42
N PHE A 43 4.35 -29.04 -5.18
CA PHE A 43 4.97 -30.18 -4.48
C PHE A 43 3.98 -31.15 -3.83
N SER A 44 2.68 -30.85 -3.82
CA SER A 44 1.63 -31.79 -3.37
C SER A 44 1.32 -32.91 -4.37
N LYS A 45 1.88 -32.85 -5.58
CA LYS A 45 1.71 -33.88 -6.62
C LYS A 45 2.41 -35.18 -6.18
N GLU A 46 1.98 -36.31 -6.73
CA GLU A 46 2.53 -37.64 -6.39
C GLU A 46 4.04 -37.76 -6.70
N ASN A 47 4.51 -37.12 -7.78
CA ASN A 47 5.91 -37.05 -8.17
C ASN A 47 6.22 -35.65 -8.72
N PRO A 48 6.50 -34.65 -7.86
CA PRO A 48 6.85 -33.32 -8.32
C PRO A 48 8.29 -33.32 -8.87
N GLU A 49 8.48 -32.84 -10.09
CA GLU A 49 9.81 -32.67 -10.66
C GLU A 49 10.48 -31.40 -10.10
N PRO A 50 11.81 -31.34 -9.97
CA PRO A 50 12.48 -30.09 -9.66
C PRO A 50 12.23 -29.04 -10.75
N PHE A 51 12.10 -27.77 -10.37
CA PHE A 51 11.92 -26.67 -11.32
C PHE A 51 12.87 -25.50 -11.03
N ARG A 52 13.10 -24.67 -12.04
CA ARG A 52 13.89 -23.44 -11.91
C ARG A 52 13.04 -22.32 -11.35
N CYS A 53 13.67 -21.42 -10.59
CA CYS A 53 13.02 -20.20 -10.15
C CYS A 53 12.38 -19.47 -11.35
N PRO A 54 11.11 -19.10 -11.25
CA PRO A 54 10.39 -18.49 -12.36
C PRO A 54 10.70 -17.02 -12.61
N THR A 55 11.45 -16.39 -11.72
CA THR A 55 11.87 -15.00 -11.89
C THR A 55 12.92 -14.93 -12.98
N GLY A 56 12.74 -14.02 -13.94
CA GLY A 56 13.68 -13.83 -15.05
C GLY A 56 15.11 -13.63 -14.56
N GLN A 57 16.06 -14.32 -15.18
CA GLN A 57 17.50 -14.35 -14.84
C GLN A 57 17.86 -15.09 -13.53
N CYS A 58 16.91 -15.75 -12.86
CA CYS A 58 17.21 -16.59 -11.70
C CYS A 58 17.43 -18.06 -12.09
N GLU A 59 18.60 -18.59 -11.77
CA GLU A 59 19.03 -19.95 -12.15
C GLU A 59 18.91 -20.97 -11.00
N VAL A 60 18.29 -20.58 -9.88
CA VAL A 60 18.15 -21.46 -8.70
C VAL A 60 17.17 -22.59 -9.01
N TYR A 61 17.60 -23.83 -8.74
CA TYR A 61 16.78 -25.02 -8.81
C TYR A 61 16.13 -25.34 -7.46
N LEU A 62 14.88 -25.80 -7.53
CA LEU A 62 13.98 -26.01 -6.41
C LEU A 62 13.49 -27.45 -6.49
N GLU A 63 13.85 -28.25 -5.50
CA GLU A 63 13.65 -29.71 -5.46
C GLU A 63 12.57 -30.13 -4.47
N LYS A 64 12.26 -29.28 -3.48
CA LYS A 64 11.39 -29.62 -2.34
C LYS A 64 10.43 -28.49 -1.99
N ALA A 65 9.30 -28.87 -1.40
CA ALA A 65 8.36 -27.94 -0.79
C ALA A 65 9.06 -27.00 0.20
N GLY A 66 8.67 -25.74 0.19
CA GLY A 66 9.17 -24.62 0.96
C GLY A 66 10.39 -23.94 0.33
N GLN A 67 11.13 -24.61 -0.57
CA GLN A 67 12.35 -24.02 -1.14
C GLN A 67 12.05 -22.82 -2.02
N TRP A 68 10.97 -22.84 -2.81
CA TRP A 68 10.64 -21.69 -3.62
C TRP A 68 10.17 -20.52 -2.76
N THR A 69 9.30 -20.77 -1.79
CA THR A 69 8.82 -19.72 -0.87
C THR A 69 9.97 -19.05 -0.16
N GLN A 70 10.90 -19.83 0.43
CA GLN A 70 12.07 -19.28 1.09
C GLN A 70 12.92 -18.46 0.12
N HIS A 71 13.24 -19.03 -1.05
CA HIS A 71 14.07 -18.38 -2.05
C HIS A 71 13.45 -17.07 -2.56
N ALA A 72 12.16 -17.08 -2.88
CA ALA A 72 11.42 -15.92 -3.35
C ALA A 72 11.42 -14.77 -2.33
N CYS A 73 11.17 -15.10 -1.04
CA CYS A 73 11.21 -14.12 0.05
C CYS A 73 12.61 -13.52 0.26
N GLU A 74 13.66 -14.33 0.16
CA GLU A 74 15.04 -13.89 0.42
C GLU A 74 15.69 -13.14 -0.76
N ARG A 75 15.36 -13.50 -2.00
CA ARG A 75 16.11 -13.08 -3.19
C ARG A 75 15.34 -12.22 -4.17
N HIS A 76 14.02 -12.27 -4.14
CA HIS A 76 13.19 -11.59 -5.14
C HIS A 76 12.22 -10.57 -4.54
N GLY A 77 11.83 -10.73 -3.27
CA GLY A 77 11.12 -9.72 -2.48
C GLY A 77 10.07 -8.95 -3.28
N ALA A 78 10.26 -7.62 -3.37
CA ALA A 78 9.35 -6.67 -4.01
C ALA A 78 8.97 -6.99 -5.47
N ASP A 79 9.87 -7.59 -6.24
CA ASP A 79 9.68 -7.79 -7.68
C ASP A 79 8.62 -8.86 -7.99
N LEU A 80 8.52 -9.89 -7.13
CA LEU A 80 7.51 -10.95 -7.25
C LEU A 80 6.13 -10.52 -6.74
N TYR A 81 6.05 -9.55 -5.83
CA TYR A 81 4.76 -9.08 -5.29
C TYR A 81 4.00 -8.22 -6.29
N MET A 82 4.71 -7.55 -7.21
CA MET A 82 4.08 -6.70 -8.23
C MET A 82 3.76 -7.44 -9.53
N LYS A 83 4.51 -8.51 -9.84
CA LYS A 83 4.28 -9.36 -11.00
C LYS A 83 3.96 -10.77 -10.51
N GLN A 84 2.66 -11.12 -10.52
CA GLN A 84 2.30 -12.52 -10.33
C GLN A 84 3.03 -13.37 -11.37
N PRO A 85 3.79 -14.39 -10.95
CA PRO A 85 4.32 -15.34 -11.91
C PRO A 85 3.14 -15.97 -12.65
N GLU A 86 3.23 -16.07 -13.97
CA GLU A 86 2.23 -16.73 -14.85
C GLU A 86 2.01 -18.23 -14.55
N ILE A 87 2.56 -18.70 -13.44
CA ILE A 87 2.81 -20.10 -13.11
C ILE A 87 1.82 -20.58 -12.05
N LEU A 88 0.98 -19.68 -11.52
CA LEU A 88 -0.11 -20.05 -10.62
C LEU A 88 -1.09 -21.04 -11.31
N PRO A 89 -1.51 -22.12 -10.64
CA PRO A 89 -2.40 -23.14 -11.23
C PRO A 89 -3.79 -22.57 -11.48
N SER A 90 -4.38 -22.77 -12.66
CA SER A 90 -5.55 -22.06 -13.22
C SER A 90 -6.73 -21.69 -12.28
N THR A 91 -6.95 -22.42 -11.18
CA THR A 91 -7.98 -22.11 -10.17
C THR A 91 -7.59 -21.05 -9.16
N LEU A 92 -6.31 -20.96 -8.77
CA LEU A 92 -5.79 -19.92 -7.87
C LEU A 92 -5.76 -18.52 -8.50
N PRO A 93 -5.36 -18.33 -9.77
CA PRO A 93 -5.34 -17.04 -10.47
C PRO A 93 -6.62 -16.25 -10.31
N HIS A 94 -7.80 -16.88 -10.42
CA HIS A 94 -9.05 -16.11 -10.33
C HIS A 94 -9.22 -15.42 -8.97
N VAL A 95 -9.02 -16.14 -7.87
CA VAL A 95 -9.23 -15.58 -6.51
C VAL A 95 -8.18 -14.51 -6.20
N PHE A 96 -6.92 -14.76 -6.56
CA PHE A 96 -5.85 -13.78 -6.39
C PHE A 96 -6.06 -12.55 -7.27
N GLU A 97 -6.48 -12.72 -8.52
CA GLU A 97 -6.71 -11.59 -9.43
C GLU A 97 -7.98 -10.80 -9.11
N GLU A 98 -9.05 -11.43 -8.67
CA GLU A 98 -10.20 -10.71 -8.15
C GLU A 98 -9.81 -9.84 -6.95
N ARG A 99 -9.05 -10.39 -6.00
CA ARG A 99 -8.59 -9.65 -4.82
C ARG A 99 -7.64 -8.51 -5.21
N LYS A 100 -6.65 -8.79 -6.05
CA LYS A 100 -5.69 -7.79 -6.55
C LYS A 100 -6.40 -6.65 -7.29
N ASN A 101 -7.33 -6.98 -8.18
CA ASN A 101 -8.10 -5.98 -8.93
C ASN A 101 -8.97 -5.12 -8.00
N SER A 102 -9.56 -5.71 -6.97
CA SER A 102 -10.30 -4.98 -5.94
C SER A 102 -9.41 -3.98 -5.18
N LEU A 103 -8.19 -4.40 -4.78
CA LEU A 103 -7.20 -3.55 -4.13
C LEU A 103 -6.72 -2.40 -5.04
N ILE A 104 -6.44 -2.70 -6.32
CA ILE A 104 -6.03 -1.70 -7.33
C ILE A 104 -7.16 -0.69 -7.58
N LYS A 105 -8.40 -1.16 -7.71
CA LYS A 105 -9.57 -0.28 -7.90
C LYS A 105 -9.76 0.65 -6.70
N GLY A 106 -9.59 0.12 -5.49
CA GLY A 106 -9.60 0.90 -4.24
C GLY A 106 -8.52 1.98 -4.23
N ARG A 107 -7.30 1.64 -4.67
CA ARG A 107 -6.17 2.59 -4.80
C ARG A 107 -6.51 3.74 -5.72
N GLY A 108 -7.10 3.46 -6.88
CA GLY A 108 -7.50 4.49 -7.85
C GLY A 108 -8.49 5.50 -7.27
N ALA A 109 -9.43 5.07 -6.42
CA ALA A 109 -10.37 5.98 -5.74
C ALA A 109 -9.67 6.89 -4.74
N ARG A 110 -8.78 6.34 -3.90
CA ARG A 110 -8.02 7.12 -2.92
C ARG A 110 -7.07 8.11 -3.57
N LEU A 111 -6.39 7.70 -4.64
CA LEU A 111 -5.48 8.57 -5.38
C LEU A 111 -6.22 9.78 -5.99
N ARG A 112 -7.49 9.64 -6.36
CA ARG A 112 -8.33 10.78 -6.79
C ARG A 112 -8.64 11.72 -5.64
N GLU A 113 -8.93 11.20 -4.45
CA GLU A 113 -9.13 12.04 -3.27
C GLU A 113 -7.87 12.78 -2.85
N PHE A 114 -6.72 12.09 -2.87
CA PHE A 114 -5.42 12.69 -2.58
C PHE A 114 -5.09 13.80 -3.58
N ARG A 115 -5.28 13.54 -4.87
CA ARG A 115 -5.12 14.55 -5.93
C ARG A 115 -6.02 15.76 -5.73
N LYS A 116 -7.26 15.57 -5.26
CA LYS A 116 -8.14 16.69 -4.95
C LYS A 116 -7.55 17.58 -3.85
N ILE A 117 -7.08 16.99 -2.75
CA ILE A 117 -6.46 17.74 -1.64
C ILE A 117 -5.20 18.46 -2.13
N HIS A 118 -4.37 17.77 -2.92
CA HIS A 118 -3.15 18.35 -3.49
C HIS A 118 -3.44 19.52 -4.43
N ASN A 119 -4.44 19.40 -5.29
CA ASN A 119 -4.87 20.47 -6.19
C ASN A 119 -5.46 21.66 -5.42
N ASP A 120 -6.24 21.41 -4.36
CA ASP A 120 -6.77 22.47 -3.50
C ASP A 120 -5.64 23.18 -2.72
N TRP A 121 -4.58 22.46 -2.34
CA TRP A 121 -3.38 23.04 -1.71
C TRP A 121 -2.54 23.88 -2.67
N ASN A 122 -2.40 23.43 -3.92
CA ASN A 122 -1.60 24.08 -4.96
C ASN A 122 -2.42 24.99 -5.89
N GLU A 123 -3.64 25.35 -5.48
CA GLU A 123 -4.52 26.23 -6.25
C GLU A 123 -3.88 27.60 -6.47
N GLU A 124 -3.96 28.08 -7.72
CA GLU A 124 -3.54 29.43 -8.08
C GLU A 124 -4.34 30.48 -7.30
N GLY A 125 -3.64 31.37 -6.59
CA GLY A 125 -4.26 32.38 -5.72
C GLY A 125 -4.39 31.97 -4.25
N GLY A 126 -4.11 30.71 -3.89
CA GLY A 126 -3.83 30.28 -2.52
C GLY A 126 -4.97 30.39 -1.50
N LYS A 127 -6.20 30.70 -1.93
CA LYS A 127 -7.35 30.82 -1.01
C LYS A 127 -7.67 29.49 -0.35
N LYS A 128 -7.81 28.42 -1.14
CA LYS A 128 -8.03 27.07 -0.60
C LYS A 128 -6.87 26.59 0.26
N ARG A 129 -5.63 26.92 -0.09
CA ARG A 129 -4.46 26.65 0.75
C ARG A 129 -4.61 27.28 2.14
N GLN A 130 -4.96 28.56 2.21
CA GLN A 130 -5.16 29.25 3.48
C GLN A 130 -6.33 28.67 4.29
N GLU A 131 -7.42 28.27 3.63
CA GLU A 131 -8.55 27.59 4.28
C GLU A 131 -8.16 26.23 4.84
N LEU A 132 -7.42 25.42 4.07
CA LEU A 132 -6.90 24.13 4.49
C LEU A 132 -5.96 24.29 5.68
N GLU A 133 -5.00 25.22 5.61
CA GLU A 133 -4.05 25.51 6.67
C GLU A 133 -4.75 25.90 7.97
N ARG A 134 -5.65 26.90 7.93
CA ARG A 134 -6.41 27.32 9.11
C ARG A 134 -7.25 26.18 9.69
N GLY A 135 -7.95 25.44 8.83
CA GLY A 135 -8.78 24.32 9.28
C GLY A 135 -7.97 23.20 9.92
N TRP A 136 -6.77 22.94 9.40
CA TRP A 136 -5.87 21.91 9.92
C TRP A 136 -5.31 22.30 11.28
N ILE A 137 -4.72 23.49 11.39
CA ILE A 137 -4.15 23.99 12.65
C ILE A 137 -5.25 24.08 13.71
N HIS A 138 -6.41 24.64 13.36
CA HIS A 138 -7.54 24.69 14.27
C HIS A 138 -7.95 23.30 14.77
N GLN A 139 -8.00 22.30 13.90
CA GLN A 139 -8.31 20.95 14.33
C GLN A 139 -7.24 20.38 15.27
N LEU A 140 -5.96 20.52 14.92
CA LEU A 140 -4.87 19.96 15.73
C LEU A 140 -4.77 20.60 17.12
N ASP A 141 -5.10 21.88 17.23
CA ASP A 141 -5.08 22.60 18.52
C ASP A 141 -6.28 22.28 19.41
N ASN A 142 -7.41 21.83 18.84
CA ASN A 142 -8.69 21.75 19.56
C ASN A 142 -9.32 20.34 19.61
N ASP A 143 -8.88 19.40 18.77
CA ASP A 143 -9.39 18.02 18.74
C ASP A 143 -8.50 17.08 19.56
N GLU A 144 -9.00 16.67 20.72
CA GLU A 144 -8.29 15.76 21.64
C GLU A 144 -7.88 14.44 20.98
N THR A 145 -8.61 13.98 19.96
CA THR A 145 -8.29 12.76 19.20
C THR A 145 -6.97 12.87 18.43
N TRP A 146 -6.57 14.10 18.11
CA TRP A 146 -5.36 14.44 17.35
C TRP A 146 -4.34 15.21 18.16
N ASN A 147 -4.56 15.38 19.46
CA ASN A 147 -3.64 16.09 20.34
C ASN A 147 -2.28 15.37 20.35
N THR A 148 -1.23 16.12 20.02
CA THR A 148 0.16 15.63 20.00
C THR A 148 0.98 16.13 21.19
N GLY A 149 0.36 16.89 22.11
CA GLY A 149 1.03 17.55 23.23
C GLY A 149 1.77 18.84 22.83
N VAL A 150 1.73 19.22 21.55
CA VAL A 150 2.30 20.45 21.00
C VAL A 150 1.26 21.19 20.18
N LYS A 151 1.55 22.45 19.82
CA LYS A 151 0.71 23.25 18.93
C LYS A 151 0.63 22.60 17.55
N GLY A 152 -0.48 22.84 16.84
CA GLY A 152 -0.74 22.24 15.53
C GLY A 152 0.37 22.51 14.52
N GLU A 153 0.89 23.74 14.49
CA GLU A 153 1.98 24.18 13.58
C GLU A 153 3.30 23.43 13.85
N ASP A 154 3.52 23.01 15.09
CA ASP A 154 4.71 22.29 15.53
C ASP A 154 4.52 20.76 15.49
N SER A 155 3.33 20.29 15.10
CA SER A 155 3.02 18.87 15.12
C SER A 155 3.61 18.13 13.91
N LYS A 156 4.10 16.91 14.13
CA LYS A 156 4.54 16.02 13.04
C LYS A 156 3.42 15.71 12.02
N LEU A 157 2.16 15.80 12.43
CA LEU A 157 1.03 15.58 11.54
C LEU A 157 0.91 16.69 10.50
N TRP A 158 1.16 17.93 10.93
CA TRP A 158 1.19 19.08 10.03
C TRP A 158 2.43 19.07 9.14
N GLU A 159 3.60 18.77 9.71
CA GLU A 159 4.87 18.63 8.97
C GLU A 159 4.73 17.58 7.85
N ASN A 160 4.22 16.39 8.17
CA ASN A 160 4.01 15.32 7.19
C ASN A 160 3.05 15.74 6.08
N PHE A 161 2.01 16.50 6.41
CA PHE A 161 1.08 17.00 5.41
C PHE A 161 1.75 18.00 4.46
N ILE A 162 2.40 19.04 4.97
CA ILE A 162 3.12 20.01 4.14
C ILE A 162 4.13 19.29 3.26
N TRP A 163 4.92 18.39 3.86
CA TRP A 163 5.93 17.61 3.14
C TRP A 163 5.29 16.90 1.94
N MET A 164 4.20 16.16 2.15
CA MET A 164 3.51 15.46 1.06
C MET A 164 2.89 16.39 0.01
N MET A 165 2.36 17.54 0.41
CA MET A 165 1.77 18.48 -0.55
C MET A 165 2.82 19.23 -1.40
N GLY A 166 4.08 19.27 -0.92
CA GLY A 166 5.20 19.87 -1.64
C GLY A 166 5.77 19.01 -2.78
N PHE A 167 5.41 17.73 -2.87
CA PHE A 167 5.85 16.87 -3.98
C PHE A 167 4.95 16.99 -5.21
N PRO A 168 5.50 16.84 -6.43
CA PRO A 168 4.70 16.66 -7.63
C PRO A 168 3.74 15.47 -7.48
N THR A 169 2.52 15.56 -8.01
CA THR A 169 1.55 14.46 -7.97
C THR A 169 2.04 13.18 -8.64
N SER A 170 3.01 13.28 -9.55
CA SER A 170 3.65 12.14 -10.22
C SER A 170 4.52 11.28 -9.28
N CYS A 171 4.90 11.80 -8.11
CA CYS A 171 5.63 11.04 -7.08
C CYS A 171 4.68 10.25 -6.16
N ILE A 172 3.37 10.35 -6.38
CA ILE A 172 2.31 9.71 -5.58
C ILE A 172 1.75 8.47 -6.32
N GLU A 173 2.24 8.19 -7.54
CA GLU A 173 1.88 7.04 -8.39
C GLU A 173 2.76 5.81 -8.13
#